data_AF-A0A3D4S8Y0-F1
#
_entry.id   AF-A0A3D4S8Y0-F1
#
_cell.length_a   1.000
_cell.length_b   1.000
_cell.length_c   1.000
_cell.angle_alpha   90.00
_cell.angle_beta   90.00
_cell.angle_gamma   90.00
#
_symmetry.space_group_name_H-M   'P 1'
#
loop_
_entity.id
_entity.type
_entity.pdbx_description
1 polymer ?
#
loop_
_entity_poly.entity_id
_entity_poly.type
_entity_poly.pdbx_seq_one_letter_code
_entity_poly.pdbx_strand_id
1 'polypeptide(L)'
;MKKLLSILLCAAAIVATFGCAPEIEKLDKNLSELRDELMTAASDRVKITLISGEREEPFVINGTPGERTPFTVVTITPSGFGDDAEFSYVIYDGAEKREGRFYRHPYKNTYSAELNTRVVGSAAVTVTSDGYAENFELKSVKTAETVSASVALETAEIRLKDSLKKLREDGELKAEIYVRFTENPISADGGYYWYVAFVPDKYTVYAALIDPVTKEIAAVRE
;
A
#
# COMPACT_ATOMS: atom_id res chain seq x y z
N MET A 1 31.63 44.14 36.71
CA MET A 1 31.38 42.69 36.53
C MET A 1 30.37 42.55 35.41
N LYS A 2 30.86 42.40 34.17
CA LYS A 2 30.12 42.52 32.91
C LYS A 2 30.16 41.19 32.15
N LYS A 3 29.61 40.08 32.67
CA LYS A 3 29.54 38.78 31.94
C LYS A 3 28.43 37.83 32.42
N LEU A 4 27.22 38.33 32.70
CA LEU A 4 26.12 37.47 33.20
C LEU A 4 24.80 37.63 32.44
N LEU A 5 24.82 38.22 31.24
CA LEU A 5 23.59 38.58 30.51
C LEU A 5 23.60 38.07 29.06
N SER A 6 23.89 36.78 28.81
CA SER A 6 23.80 36.23 27.44
C SER A 6 23.51 34.72 27.33
N ILE A 7 23.11 34.03 28.40
CA ILE A 7 22.86 32.56 28.35
C ILE A 7 21.36 32.22 28.46
N LEU A 8 20.47 33.19 28.69
CA LEU A 8 19.04 32.94 28.92
C LEU A 8 18.13 33.05 27.68
N LEU A 9 18.68 33.16 26.46
CA LEU A 9 17.88 33.41 25.24
C LEU A 9 17.96 32.32 24.14
N CYS A 10 18.62 31.19 24.39
CA CYS A 10 18.72 30.09 23.41
C CYS A 10 18.06 28.77 23.86
N ALA A 11 17.35 28.74 24.99
CA ALA A 11 16.77 27.51 25.55
C ALA A 11 15.24 27.40 25.42
N ALA A 12 14.58 28.27 24.65
CA ALA A 12 13.12 28.37 24.57
C ALA A 12 12.52 28.12 23.17
N ALA A 13 13.20 27.37 22.30
CA ALA A 13 12.69 27.03 20.96
C ALA A 13 12.77 25.52 20.64
N ILE A 14 12.58 24.67 21.64
CA ILE A 14 12.31 23.23 21.44
C ILE A 14 10.99 22.91 22.12
N VAL A 15 9.90 23.40 21.53
CA VAL A 15 8.56 22.88 21.81
C VAL A 15 7.90 22.58 20.47
N ALA A 16 7.37 21.36 20.40
CA ALA A 16 6.45 20.83 19.39
C ALA A 16 7.04 20.38 18.05
N THR A 17 7.63 19.18 18.04
CA THR A 17 7.28 18.16 17.03
C THR A 17 7.20 16.76 17.67
N PHE A 18 6.43 16.63 18.75
CA PHE A 18 5.70 15.37 18.92
C PHE A 18 4.53 15.42 17.94
N GLY A 19 4.83 15.13 16.66
CA GLY A 19 3.79 14.65 15.79
C GLY A 19 3.35 13.32 16.39
N CYS A 20 2.25 13.33 17.15
CA CYS A 20 1.48 12.10 17.33
C CYS A 20 1.31 11.57 15.92
N ALA A 21 1.88 10.41 15.61
CA ALA A 21 1.52 9.72 14.40
C ALA A 21 -0.02 9.69 14.38
N PRO A 22 -0.69 10.19 13.33
CA PRO A 22 -2.12 10.02 13.23
C PRO A 22 -2.39 8.52 13.40
N GLU A 23 -3.23 8.16 14.35
CA GLU A 23 -3.63 6.78 14.52
C GLU A 23 -4.69 6.51 13.45
N ILE A 24 -4.38 5.58 12.55
CA ILE A 24 -5.38 4.98 11.66
C ILE A 24 -6.59 4.48 12.46
N GLU A 25 -6.39 4.17 13.75
CA GLU A 25 -7.38 3.75 14.75
C GLU A 25 -8.62 4.66 14.81
N LYS A 26 -8.48 5.98 14.58
CA LYS A 26 -9.63 6.90 14.61
C LYS A 26 -10.68 6.58 13.53
N LEU A 27 -10.24 6.05 12.40
CA LEU A 27 -11.07 5.69 11.26
C LEU A 27 -10.94 4.21 10.90
N ASP A 28 -10.43 3.40 11.81
CA ASP A 28 -10.24 1.96 11.59
C ASP A 28 -11.58 1.26 11.33
N LYS A 29 -12.66 1.73 11.97
CA LYS A 29 -14.04 1.27 11.69
C LYS A 29 -14.51 1.54 10.27
N ASN A 30 -13.87 2.49 9.57
CA ASN A 30 -14.17 2.87 8.20
C ASN A 30 -13.20 2.21 7.20
N LEU A 31 -12.13 1.57 7.67
CA LEU A 31 -11.09 1.01 6.83
C LEU A 31 -11.55 -0.33 6.23
N SER A 32 -11.62 -0.36 4.90
CA SER A 32 -12.03 -1.52 4.10
C SER A 32 -10.83 -2.19 3.43
N GLU A 33 -9.78 -1.43 3.16
CA GLU A 33 -8.50 -1.96 2.68
C GLU A 33 -7.33 -1.14 3.20
N LEU A 34 -6.35 -1.84 3.77
CA LEU A 34 -5.02 -1.35 4.00
C LEU A 34 -4.05 -2.21 3.19
N ARG A 35 -3.46 -1.63 2.16
CA ARG A 35 -2.38 -2.24 1.39
C ARG A 35 -1.14 -1.41 1.59
N ASP A 36 -0.33 -1.76 2.57
CA ASP A 36 0.83 -0.96 2.99
C ASP A 36 2.18 -1.60 2.64
N GLU A 37 2.18 -2.81 2.09
CA GLU A 37 3.38 -3.46 1.58
C GLU A 37 3.35 -3.60 0.06
N LEU A 38 4.47 -3.21 -0.56
CA LEU A 38 4.75 -3.44 -1.97
C LEU A 38 6.22 -3.83 -2.08
N MET A 39 6.48 -5.00 -2.63
CA MET A 39 7.81 -5.55 -2.83
C MET A 39 8.01 -5.89 -4.29
N THR A 40 9.25 -5.76 -4.77
CA THR A 40 9.58 -6.07 -6.17
C THR A 40 10.90 -6.82 -6.27
N ALA A 41 11.00 -7.70 -7.26
CA ALA A 41 12.25 -8.29 -7.73
C ALA A 41 12.15 -8.52 -9.24
N ALA A 42 13.27 -8.62 -9.94
CA ALA A 42 13.26 -8.89 -11.38
C ALA A 42 14.54 -9.61 -11.83
N SER A 43 14.39 -10.39 -12.89
CA SER A 43 15.46 -10.90 -13.74
C SER A 43 15.14 -10.56 -15.20
N ASP A 44 15.99 -11.00 -16.14
CA ASP A 44 15.75 -10.82 -17.57
C ASP A 44 14.47 -11.54 -18.06
N ARG A 45 14.01 -12.54 -17.30
CA ARG A 45 12.89 -13.41 -17.68
C ARG A 45 11.62 -13.16 -16.89
N VAL A 46 11.70 -12.69 -15.65
CA VAL A 46 10.52 -12.50 -14.79
C VAL A 46 10.64 -11.23 -13.96
N LYS A 47 9.64 -10.35 -14.02
CA LYS A 47 9.39 -9.31 -12.99
C LYS A 47 8.38 -9.85 -11.97
N ILE A 48 8.64 -9.68 -10.68
CA ILE A 48 7.75 -10.06 -9.60
C ILE A 48 7.36 -8.81 -8.81
N THR A 49 6.06 -8.70 -8.50
CA THR A 49 5.51 -7.75 -7.54
C THR A 49 4.73 -8.51 -6.48
N LEU A 50 4.92 -8.17 -5.22
CA LEU A 50 4.13 -8.65 -4.10
C LEU A 50 3.46 -7.47 -3.42
N ILE A 51 2.13 -7.52 -3.29
CA ILE A 51 1.37 -6.59 -2.44
C ILE A 51 0.80 -7.35 -1.25
N SER A 52 0.75 -6.70 -0.10
CA SER A 52 0.26 -7.33 1.13
C SER A 52 -0.40 -6.30 2.04
N GLY A 53 -1.32 -6.79 2.86
CA GLY A 53 -2.08 -5.97 3.79
C GLY A 53 -3.30 -6.69 4.34
N GLU A 54 -4.36 -5.93 4.56
CA GLU A 54 -5.66 -6.39 5.05
C GLU A 54 -6.77 -5.79 4.18
N ARG A 55 -7.78 -6.59 3.88
CA ARG A 55 -8.94 -6.15 3.10
C ARG A 55 -10.19 -6.89 3.53
N GLU A 56 -11.35 -6.35 3.20
CA GLU A 56 -12.62 -7.01 3.43
C GLU A 56 -12.74 -8.38 2.76
N GLU A 57 -13.42 -9.31 3.43
CA GLU A 57 -13.82 -10.62 2.91
C GLU A 57 -15.31 -10.87 3.20
N PRO A 58 -16.19 -10.93 2.19
CA PRO A 58 -15.91 -10.75 0.77
C PRO A 58 -15.56 -9.29 0.44
N PHE A 59 -14.70 -9.10 -0.57
CA PHE A 59 -14.32 -7.76 -1.02
C PHE A 59 -15.45 -7.10 -1.83
N VAL A 60 -16.23 -6.21 -1.21
CA VAL A 60 -17.42 -5.60 -1.81
C VAL A 60 -17.44 -4.09 -1.61
N ILE A 61 -17.24 -3.34 -2.69
CA ILE A 61 -17.34 -1.88 -2.68
C ILE A 61 -18.81 -1.44 -2.62
N ASN A 62 -19.28 -0.99 -1.46
CA ASN A 62 -20.69 -0.65 -1.22
C ASN A 62 -20.93 0.53 -0.25
N GLY A 63 -19.88 1.17 0.28
CA GLY A 63 -19.97 2.26 1.25
C GLY A 63 -20.04 1.83 2.71
N THR A 64 -20.08 0.53 2.99
CA THR A 64 -20.24 -0.06 4.32
C THR A 64 -19.05 -0.96 4.67
N PRO A 65 -18.20 -0.55 5.63
CA PRO A 65 -17.06 -1.34 6.07
C PRO A 65 -17.45 -2.72 6.61
N GLY A 66 -16.69 -3.74 6.23
CA GLY A 66 -16.85 -5.13 6.61
C GLY A 66 -15.71 -5.69 7.46
N GLU A 67 -15.76 -7.01 7.73
CA GLU A 67 -14.66 -7.72 8.40
C GLU A 67 -13.46 -7.84 7.47
N ARG A 68 -12.27 -7.48 7.97
CA ARG A 68 -11.02 -7.54 7.21
C ARG A 68 -10.22 -8.79 7.55
N THR A 69 -9.63 -9.40 6.51
CA THR A 69 -8.67 -10.49 6.64
C THR A 69 -7.32 -10.15 6.01
N PRO A 70 -6.21 -10.68 6.54
CA PRO A 70 -4.89 -10.59 5.92
C PRO A 70 -4.87 -11.15 4.49
N PHE A 71 -4.17 -10.48 3.59
CA PHE A 71 -3.96 -10.96 2.23
C PHE A 71 -2.58 -10.61 1.70
N THR A 72 -2.09 -11.44 0.78
CA THR A 72 -0.91 -11.19 -0.05
C THR A 72 -1.21 -11.63 -1.47
N VAL A 73 -0.93 -10.77 -2.46
CA VAL A 73 -0.99 -11.13 -3.88
C VAL A 73 0.42 -11.06 -4.46
N VAL A 74 0.90 -12.18 -4.97
CA VAL A 74 2.15 -12.27 -5.73
C VAL A 74 1.80 -12.29 -7.21
N THR A 75 2.36 -11.36 -7.97
CA THR A 75 2.16 -11.23 -9.42
C THR A 75 3.49 -11.35 -10.14
N ILE A 76 3.54 -12.17 -11.18
CA ILE A 76 4.69 -12.28 -12.09
C ILE A 76 4.33 -11.74 -13.48
N THR A 77 5.30 -11.10 -14.12
CA THR A 77 5.27 -10.71 -15.53
C THR A 77 6.40 -11.44 -16.24
N PRO A 78 6.12 -12.58 -16.91
CA PRO A 78 7.14 -13.36 -17.61
C PRO A 78 7.50 -12.76 -18.97
N SER A 79 8.73 -12.97 -19.40
CA SER A 79 9.30 -12.55 -20.69
C SER A 79 10.05 -13.73 -21.33
N GLY A 80 9.86 -13.93 -22.63
CA GLY A 80 10.51 -15.02 -23.38
C GLY A 80 10.03 -16.42 -23.00
N PHE A 81 8.77 -16.56 -22.60
CA PHE A 81 8.08 -17.84 -22.40
C PHE A 81 6.99 -18.03 -23.46
N GLY A 82 6.64 -19.29 -23.74
CA GLY A 82 5.51 -19.61 -24.62
C GLY A 82 4.18 -19.13 -24.03
N ASP A 83 3.19 -18.92 -24.90
CA ASP A 83 1.85 -18.46 -24.49
C ASP A 83 1.11 -19.45 -23.59
N ASP A 84 1.46 -20.73 -23.65
CA ASP A 84 0.90 -21.81 -22.84
C ASP A 84 1.71 -22.10 -21.57
N ALA A 85 2.74 -21.29 -21.28
CA ALA A 85 3.58 -21.48 -20.11
C ALA A 85 2.75 -21.42 -18.82
N GLU A 86 2.96 -22.44 -17.98
CA GLU A 86 2.43 -22.51 -16.63
C GLU A 86 3.54 -22.18 -15.62
N PHE A 87 3.17 -21.50 -14.55
CA PHE A 87 4.12 -21.10 -13.50
C PHE A 87 3.65 -21.61 -12.15
N SER A 88 4.58 -22.14 -11.38
CA SER A 88 4.39 -22.48 -9.97
C SER A 88 5.30 -21.64 -9.10
N TYR A 89 4.96 -21.56 -7.81
CA TYR A 89 5.78 -20.87 -6.83
C TYR A 89 6.04 -21.70 -5.58
N VAL A 90 7.16 -21.39 -4.94
CA VAL A 90 7.38 -21.58 -3.52
C VAL A 90 7.70 -20.21 -2.93
N ILE A 91 6.98 -19.80 -1.89
CA ILE A 91 7.24 -18.56 -1.17
C ILE A 91 7.62 -18.87 0.28
N TYR A 92 8.64 -18.17 0.75
CA TYR A 92 9.08 -18.16 2.14
C TYR A 92 8.86 -16.76 2.73
N ASP A 93 8.12 -16.72 3.82
CA ASP A 93 8.02 -15.57 4.72
C ASP A 93 8.65 -15.97 6.05
N GLY A 94 9.91 -15.59 6.25
CA GLY A 94 10.75 -16.16 7.30
C GLY A 94 10.87 -17.68 7.17
N ALA A 95 10.37 -18.41 8.18
CA ALA A 95 10.38 -19.88 8.19
C ALA A 95 9.14 -20.52 7.55
N GLU A 96 8.09 -19.72 7.27
CA GLU A 96 6.84 -20.25 6.73
C GLU A 96 6.96 -20.50 5.23
N LYS A 97 6.78 -21.76 4.82
CA LYS A 97 6.76 -22.17 3.42
C LYS A 97 5.31 -22.27 2.93
N ARG A 98 5.03 -21.67 1.78
CA ARG A 98 3.79 -21.88 1.01
C ARG A 98 4.15 -22.18 -0.44
N GLU A 99 3.34 -22.98 -1.11
CA GLU A 99 3.57 -23.37 -2.50
C GLU A 99 2.25 -23.45 -3.27
N GLY A 100 2.30 -23.28 -4.58
CA GLY A 100 1.10 -23.29 -5.40
C GLY A 100 1.38 -22.94 -6.85
N ARG A 101 0.31 -22.62 -7.58
CA ARG A 101 0.34 -22.24 -8.99
C ARG A 101 -0.08 -20.79 -9.15
N PHE A 102 0.55 -20.08 -10.08
CA PHE A 102 0.04 -18.80 -10.52
C PHE A 102 -1.08 -19.00 -11.55
N TYR A 103 -2.07 -18.11 -11.53
CA TYR A 103 -3.16 -18.09 -12.49
C TYR A 103 -3.00 -16.93 -13.46
N ARG A 104 -3.12 -17.21 -14.75
CA ARG A 104 -2.98 -16.22 -15.81
C ARG A 104 -4.11 -15.20 -15.75
N HIS A 105 -3.78 -13.92 -15.85
CA HIS A 105 -4.76 -12.87 -16.04
C HIS A 105 -5.37 -12.96 -17.45
N PRO A 106 -6.71 -12.85 -17.60
CA PRO A 106 -7.37 -13.10 -18.89
C PRO A 106 -7.00 -12.14 -20.03
N TYR A 107 -6.51 -10.94 -19.69
CA TYR A 107 -6.23 -9.86 -20.67
C TYR A 107 -4.81 -9.31 -20.63
N LYS A 108 -3.93 -9.87 -19.79
CA LYS A 108 -2.57 -9.34 -19.58
C LYS A 108 -1.60 -10.51 -19.49
N ASN A 109 -0.36 -10.32 -19.95
CA ASN A 109 0.69 -11.30 -19.77
C ASN A 109 1.25 -11.23 -18.33
N THR A 110 0.38 -11.46 -17.36
CA THR A 110 0.69 -11.47 -15.93
C THR A 110 0.01 -12.67 -15.30
N TYR A 111 0.66 -13.26 -14.31
CA TYR A 111 0.10 -14.39 -13.56
C TYR A 111 0.13 -14.05 -12.07
N SER A 112 -0.90 -14.42 -11.33
CA SER A 112 -1.01 -14.06 -9.92
C SER A 112 -1.46 -15.23 -9.05
N ALA A 113 -1.03 -15.20 -7.79
CA ALA A 113 -1.48 -16.08 -6.73
C ALA A 113 -1.82 -15.24 -5.51
N GLU A 114 -2.86 -15.63 -4.79
CA GLU A 114 -3.30 -14.96 -3.57
C GLU A 114 -3.12 -15.90 -2.37
N LEU A 115 -2.68 -15.32 -1.25
CA LEU A 115 -2.43 -16.00 0.02
C LEU A 115 -3.21 -15.28 1.12
N ASN A 116 -3.83 -16.03 2.02
CA ASN A 116 -4.56 -15.49 3.18
C ASN A 116 -3.61 -15.21 4.35
N THR A 117 -2.56 -14.43 4.09
CA THR A 117 -1.55 -14.04 5.07
C THR A 117 -1.02 -12.65 4.71
N ARG A 118 -0.49 -11.94 5.70
CA ARG A 118 0.18 -10.65 5.52
C ARG A 118 1.69 -10.83 5.62
N VAL A 119 2.38 -10.66 4.50
CA VAL A 119 3.84 -10.66 4.40
C VAL A 119 4.36 -9.23 4.54
N VAL A 120 5.44 -9.03 5.31
CA VAL A 120 5.98 -7.70 5.65
C VAL A 120 7.50 -7.65 5.47
N GLY A 121 8.00 -6.55 4.88
CA GLY A 121 9.44 -6.27 4.75
C GLY A 121 10.15 -7.06 3.65
N SER A 122 10.08 -8.39 3.64
CA SER A 122 10.75 -9.23 2.64
C SER A 122 10.11 -10.60 2.48
N ALA A 123 10.33 -11.23 1.33
CA ALA A 123 10.00 -12.63 1.08
C ALA A 123 10.95 -13.24 0.05
N ALA A 124 11.22 -14.54 0.16
CA ALA A 124 11.92 -15.27 -0.90
C ALA A 124 10.89 -16.04 -1.73
N VAL A 125 10.94 -15.90 -3.06
CA VAL A 125 10.02 -16.56 -3.99
C VAL A 125 10.83 -17.32 -5.03
N THR A 126 10.63 -18.62 -5.10
CA THR A 126 11.07 -19.44 -6.24
C THR A 126 9.94 -19.48 -7.26
N VAL A 127 10.24 -19.10 -8.51
CA VAL A 127 9.33 -19.27 -9.65
C VAL A 127 9.83 -20.42 -10.50
N THR A 128 8.94 -21.35 -10.84
CA THR A 128 9.24 -22.48 -11.72
C THR A 128 8.30 -22.52 -12.92
N SER A 129 8.86 -22.91 -14.07
CA SER A 129 8.16 -23.22 -15.33
C SER A 129 8.99 -24.27 -16.08
N ASP A 130 8.48 -24.88 -17.14
CA ASP A 130 9.19 -25.99 -17.81
C ASP A 130 10.64 -25.61 -18.19
N GLY A 131 11.61 -26.38 -17.67
CA GLY A 131 13.05 -26.11 -17.84
C GLY A 131 13.57 -24.83 -17.17
N TYR A 132 12.78 -24.14 -16.35
CA TYR A 132 13.13 -22.89 -15.67
C TYR A 132 12.85 -22.95 -14.17
N ALA A 133 13.83 -22.54 -13.38
CA ALA A 133 13.68 -22.31 -11.95
C ALA A 133 14.60 -21.15 -11.54
N GLU A 134 14.03 -20.13 -10.90
CA GLU A 134 14.78 -18.99 -10.42
C GLU A 134 14.27 -18.54 -9.04
N ASN A 135 15.20 -18.16 -8.16
CA ASN A 135 14.91 -17.66 -6.83
C ASN A 135 15.03 -16.14 -6.80
N PHE A 136 14.05 -15.49 -6.18
CA PHE A 136 13.97 -14.05 -6.06
C PHE A 136 13.89 -13.66 -4.59
N GLU A 137 14.73 -12.72 -4.18
CA GLU A 137 14.66 -12.07 -2.88
C GLU A 137 13.89 -10.75 -3.04
N LEU A 138 12.64 -10.73 -2.59
CA LEU A 138 11.80 -9.54 -2.62
C LEU A 138 12.03 -8.71 -1.36
N LYS A 139 12.07 -7.40 -1.53
CA LYS A 139 12.14 -6.42 -0.44
C LYS A 139 11.09 -5.34 -0.64
N SER A 140 10.57 -4.83 0.47
CA SER A 140 9.71 -3.66 0.48
C SER A 140 10.41 -2.51 -0.24
N VAL A 141 9.68 -1.82 -1.11
CA VAL A 141 10.21 -0.65 -1.82
C VAL A 141 10.15 0.61 -0.96
N LYS A 142 9.49 0.54 0.21
CA LYS A 142 9.44 1.63 1.19
C LYS A 142 10.83 1.87 1.76
N THR A 143 11.21 3.13 1.86
CA THR A 143 12.43 3.59 2.51
C THR A 143 12.10 4.15 3.91
N ALA A 144 13.14 4.52 4.66
CA ALA A 144 12.96 5.21 5.93
C ALA A 144 12.29 6.59 5.78
N GLU A 145 12.34 7.21 4.60
CA GLU A 145 11.63 8.46 4.32
C GLU A 145 10.16 8.26 3.92
N THR A 146 9.73 7.03 3.64
CA THR A 146 8.35 6.75 3.23
C THR A 146 7.42 6.96 4.43
N VAL A 147 6.47 7.88 4.29
CA VAL A 147 5.46 8.13 5.32
C VAL A 147 4.55 6.92 5.50
N SER A 148 4.02 6.77 6.71
CA SER A 148 3.09 5.69 7.03
C SER A 148 1.75 5.85 6.30
N ALA A 149 1.01 4.75 6.21
CA ALA A 149 -0.38 4.73 5.74
C ALA A 149 -1.26 5.74 6.50
N SER A 150 -1.01 5.91 7.79
CA SER A 150 -1.78 6.83 8.62
C SER A 150 -1.49 8.30 8.33
N VAL A 151 -0.23 8.65 8.05
CA VAL A 151 0.14 10.01 7.60
C VAL A 151 -0.46 10.30 6.23
N ALA A 152 -0.49 9.31 5.33
CA ALA A 152 -1.16 9.45 4.04
C ALA A 152 -2.67 9.66 4.21
N LEU A 153 -3.32 8.92 5.11
CA LEU A 153 -4.75 9.08 5.43
C LEU A 153 -5.04 10.49 5.96
N GLU A 154 -4.30 10.96 6.95
CA GLU A 154 -4.44 12.32 7.50
C GLU A 154 -4.27 13.38 6.40
N THR A 155 -3.25 13.21 5.55
CA THR A 155 -2.98 14.12 4.43
C THR A 155 -4.18 14.17 3.46
N ALA A 156 -4.79 13.02 3.16
CA ALA A 156 -6.00 12.96 2.33
C ALA A 156 -7.21 13.60 3.02
N GLU A 157 -7.42 13.36 4.31
CA GLU A 157 -8.53 13.96 5.08
C GLU A 157 -8.46 15.49 5.07
N ILE A 158 -7.26 16.05 5.29
CA ILE A 158 -7.03 17.50 5.25
C ILE A 158 -7.33 18.04 3.84
N ARG A 159 -6.86 17.35 2.80
CA ARG A 159 -7.03 17.79 1.41
C ARG A 159 -8.49 17.71 0.95
N LEU A 160 -9.22 16.68 1.37
CA LEU A 160 -10.59 16.39 0.94
C LEU A 160 -11.65 16.88 1.92
N LYS A 161 -11.27 17.65 2.95
CA LYS A 161 -12.15 18.05 4.06
C LYS A 161 -13.54 18.53 3.63
N ASP A 162 -13.65 19.31 2.55
CA ASP A 162 -14.91 19.91 2.14
C ASP A 162 -15.81 18.91 1.40
N SER A 163 -15.21 17.96 0.69
CA SER A 163 -15.91 16.81 0.11
C SER A 163 -16.35 15.83 1.21
N LEU A 164 -15.48 15.53 2.18
CA LEU A 164 -15.78 14.61 3.29
C LEU A 164 -16.84 15.15 4.25
N LYS A 165 -16.99 16.47 4.42
CA LYS A 165 -18.09 17.05 5.21
C LYS A 165 -19.47 16.60 4.73
N LYS A 166 -19.63 16.39 3.42
CA LYS A 166 -20.91 15.94 2.82
C LYS A 166 -21.20 14.47 3.08
N LEU A 167 -20.19 13.71 3.45
CA LEU A 167 -20.28 12.27 3.75
C LEU A 167 -20.43 12.01 5.25
N ARG A 168 -20.55 13.07 6.07
CA ARG A 168 -20.73 12.94 7.51
C ARG A 168 -22.19 13.08 7.89
N GLU A 169 -22.69 12.08 8.60
CA GLU A 169 -24.01 12.06 9.22
C GLU A 169 -23.83 11.78 10.71
N ASP A 170 -24.43 12.61 11.56
CA ASP A 170 -24.27 12.57 13.03
C ASP A 170 -22.80 12.59 13.51
N GLY A 171 -21.94 13.26 12.75
CA GLY A 171 -20.50 13.36 13.02
C GLY A 171 -19.68 12.17 12.54
N GLU A 172 -20.33 11.09 12.08
CA GLU A 172 -19.68 9.89 11.57
C GLU A 172 -19.49 9.94 10.07
N LEU A 173 -18.34 9.45 9.60
CA LEU A 173 -18.09 9.27 8.18
C LEU A 173 -18.89 8.06 7.67
N LYS A 174 -19.74 8.26 6.66
CA LYS A 174 -20.50 7.22 5.96
C LYS A 174 -19.81 6.86 4.64
N ALA A 175 -18.64 6.25 4.76
CA ALA A 175 -17.84 5.77 3.64
C ALA A 175 -16.87 4.68 4.07
N GLU A 176 -16.53 3.82 3.12
CA GLU A 176 -15.36 2.95 3.18
C GLU A 176 -14.08 3.76 2.91
N ILE A 177 -12.98 3.33 3.51
CA ILE A 177 -11.65 3.91 3.31
C ILE A 177 -10.72 2.85 2.74
N TYR A 178 -10.02 3.24 1.69
CA TYR A 178 -9.00 2.42 1.03
C TYR A 178 -7.68 3.16 1.08
N VAL A 179 -6.67 2.58 1.74
CA VAL A 179 -5.30 3.13 1.81
C VAL A 179 -4.37 2.17 1.12
N ARG A 180 -3.84 2.56 -0.05
CA ARG A 180 -3.03 1.69 -0.90
C ARG A 180 -1.70 2.32 -1.25
N PHE A 181 -0.61 1.65 -0.91
CA PHE A 181 0.71 1.96 -1.42
C PHE A 181 0.89 1.30 -2.79
N THR A 182 1.15 2.09 -3.83
CA THR A 182 1.14 1.62 -5.23
C THR A 182 2.24 2.21 -6.07
N GLU A 183 2.75 1.42 -7.01
CA GLU A 183 3.53 1.93 -8.14
C GLU A 183 2.63 2.84 -8.98
N ASN A 184 3.24 3.85 -9.60
CA ASN A 184 2.57 4.72 -10.55
C ASN A 184 2.02 3.88 -11.72
N PRO A 185 0.70 3.92 -11.99
CA PRO A 185 0.10 3.08 -13.01
C PRO A 185 0.41 3.52 -14.45
N ILE A 186 0.98 4.72 -14.65
CA ILE A 186 1.27 5.30 -15.97
C ILE A 186 2.69 4.95 -16.43
N SER A 187 3.66 5.01 -15.53
CA SER A 187 5.06 4.69 -15.80
C SER A 187 5.75 4.17 -14.55
N ALA A 188 6.52 3.09 -14.68
CA ALA A 188 7.35 2.54 -13.60
C ALA A 188 8.41 3.56 -13.11
N ASP A 189 8.88 4.45 -13.99
CA ASP A 189 9.79 5.56 -13.63
C ASP A 189 9.08 6.65 -12.82
N GLY A 190 7.75 6.61 -12.78
CA GLY A 190 6.91 7.57 -12.07
C GLY A 190 6.85 7.34 -10.56
N GLY A 191 7.60 6.38 -10.02
CA GLY A 191 7.75 6.16 -8.59
C GLY A 191 6.54 5.49 -7.92
N TYR A 192 6.46 5.65 -6.60
CA TYR A 192 5.41 5.08 -5.75
C TYR A 192 4.56 6.17 -5.14
N TYR A 193 3.31 5.85 -4.81
CA TYR A 193 2.35 6.75 -4.22
C TYR A 193 1.50 6.05 -3.17
N TRP A 194 1.02 6.85 -2.21
CA TRP A 194 -0.17 6.49 -1.47
C TRP A 194 -1.40 6.93 -2.24
N TYR A 195 -2.28 5.99 -2.56
CA TYR A 195 -3.63 6.24 -3.01
C TYR A 195 -4.57 6.08 -1.81
N VAL A 196 -5.23 7.17 -1.42
CA VAL A 196 -6.22 7.17 -0.35
C VAL A 196 -7.57 7.52 -0.93
N ALA A 197 -8.56 6.65 -0.75
CA ALA A 197 -9.91 6.86 -1.25
C ALA A 197 -10.96 6.71 -0.15
N PHE A 198 -12.00 7.52 -0.27
CA PHE A 198 -13.22 7.53 0.52
C PHE A 198 -14.38 7.21 -0.43
N VAL A 199 -15.09 6.13 -0.14
CA VAL A 199 -16.08 5.53 -1.04
C VAL A 199 -17.41 5.42 -0.29
N PRO A 200 -18.36 6.35 -0.47
CA PRO A 200 -19.66 6.28 0.20
C PRO A 200 -20.65 5.31 -0.47
N ASP A 201 -20.39 4.95 -1.73
CA ASP A 201 -21.19 4.00 -2.50
C ASP A 201 -20.36 3.46 -3.68
N LYS A 202 -20.90 2.47 -4.40
CA LYS A 202 -20.22 1.79 -5.51
C LYS A 202 -19.72 2.70 -6.65
N TYR A 203 -20.35 3.85 -6.87
CA TYR A 203 -20.12 4.71 -8.03
C TYR A 203 -19.39 6.01 -7.68
N THR A 204 -19.43 6.41 -6.41
CA THR A 204 -18.83 7.65 -5.92
C THR A 204 -17.49 7.38 -5.26
N VAL A 205 -16.45 8.11 -5.65
CA VAL A 205 -15.11 7.99 -5.06
C VAL A 205 -14.48 9.37 -4.91
N TYR A 206 -14.07 9.71 -3.69
CA TYR A 206 -13.21 10.86 -3.42
C TYR A 206 -11.81 10.34 -3.09
N ALA A 207 -10.79 10.77 -3.81
CA ALA A 207 -9.46 10.19 -3.63
C ALA A 207 -8.34 11.21 -3.81
N ALA A 208 -7.23 10.95 -3.14
CA ALA A 208 -5.98 11.67 -3.30
C ALA A 208 -4.86 10.68 -3.63
N LEU A 209 -4.02 11.07 -4.58
CA LEU A 209 -2.73 10.43 -4.85
C LEU A 209 -1.64 11.29 -4.22
N ILE A 210 -0.84 10.70 -3.35
CA ILE A 210 0.04 11.40 -2.42
C ILE A 210 1.46 10.87 -2.59
N ASP A 211 2.41 11.77 -2.80
CA ASP A 211 3.83 11.45 -2.81
C ASP A 211 4.25 10.91 -1.43
N PRO A 212 4.90 9.73 -1.36
CA PRO A 212 5.13 9.05 -0.10
C PRO A 212 6.29 9.62 0.70
N VAL A 213 7.05 10.58 0.16
CA VAL A 213 8.16 11.24 0.86
C VAL A 213 7.80 12.68 1.20
N THR A 214 7.31 13.45 0.22
CA THR A 214 7.03 14.88 0.39
C THR A 214 5.64 15.16 0.93
N LYS A 215 4.71 14.19 0.84
CA LYS A 215 3.27 14.33 1.10
C LYS A 215 2.56 15.27 0.11
N GLU A 216 3.21 15.64 -0.98
CA GLU A 216 2.58 16.45 -2.03
C GLU A 216 1.42 15.69 -2.67
N ILE A 217 0.34 16.41 -2.96
CA ILE A 217 -0.83 15.86 -3.64
C ILE A 217 -0.55 15.85 -5.14
N ALA A 218 -0.26 14.67 -5.69
CA ALA A 218 -0.01 14.48 -7.12
C ALA A 218 -1.29 14.55 -7.95
N ALA A 219 -2.41 14.04 -7.42
CA ALA A 219 -3.70 14.07 -8.10
C ALA A 219 -4.86 13.98 -7.10
N VAL A 220 -6.04 14.44 -7.52
CA VAL A 220 -7.27 14.37 -6.76
C VAL A 220 -8.43 13.94 -7.66
N ARG A 221 -9.36 13.16 -7.10
CA ARG A 221 -10.66 12.82 -7.68
C ARG A 221 -11.76 13.34 -6.74
N GLU A 222 -12.65 14.17 -7.25
CA GLU A 222 -13.85 14.71 -6.56
C GLU A 222 -15.06 14.66 -7.49
#